data_AF-A0A2V7TVY8-F1
#
_entry.id   AF-A0A2V7TVY8-F1
#
_cell.length_a   1.000
_cell.length_b   1.000
_cell.length_c   1.000
_cell.angle_alpha   90.00
_cell.angle_beta   90.00
_cell.angle_gamma   90.00
#
_symmetry.space_group_name_H-M   'P 1'
#
loop_
_entity.id
_entity.type
_entity.pdbx_description
1 polymer ?
#
loop_
_entity_poly.entity_id
_entity_poly.type
_entity_poly.pdbx_seq_one_letter_code
_entity_poly.pdbx_strand_id
1 'polypeptide(L)'
;TEDEGWKSPTTLEAYKANFDVLMTAFGEDRLIWGSNWPVSDLGGDFGKQIELAEEYLKPFGPKVRDKVMFGNARDFYRRKPPAHTAR
;
A
#
# COMPACT_ATOMS: atom_id res chain seq x y z
N THR A 1 -10.24 -17.15 -23.58
CA THR A 1 -9.07 -17.69 -24.28
C THR A 1 -7.93 -17.69 -23.28
N GLU A 2 -7.15 -18.76 -23.21
CA GLU A 2 -6.00 -18.90 -22.28
C GLU A 2 -4.83 -17.94 -22.62
N ASP A 3 -5.07 -16.97 -23.50
CA ASP A 3 -4.09 -16.01 -24.05
C ASP A 3 -4.17 -14.61 -23.41
N GLU A 4 -5.19 -14.32 -22.60
CA GLU A 4 -5.23 -13.08 -21.82
C GLU A 4 -4.76 -13.39 -20.40
N GLY A 5 -3.46 -13.19 -20.16
CA GLY A 5 -2.86 -13.39 -18.83
C GLY A 5 -3.68 -12.71 -17.73
N TRP A 6 -3.82 -13.40 -16.60
CA TRP A 6 -4.61 -12.93 -15.45
C TRP A 6 -4.35 -11.45 -15.13
N LYS A 7 -5.43 -10.68 -14.98
CA LYS A 7 -5.37 -9.27 -14.57
C LYS A 7 -6.04 -9.08 -13.21
N SER A 8 -5.36 -8.37 -12.31
CA SER A 8 -5.95 -7.96 -11.04
C SER A 8 -7.02 -6.90 -11.28
N PRO A 9 -8.10 -6.88 -10.47
CA PRO A 9 -9.04 -5.77 -10.47
C PRO A 9 -8.33 -4.42 -10.27
N THR A 10 -8.93 -3.36 -10.80
CA THR A 10 -8.35 -2.01 -10.77
C THR A 10 -9.23 -1.00 -10.04
N THR A 11 -10.35 -1.41 -9.45
CA THR A 11 -11.27 -0.50 -8.74
C THR A 11 -11.22 -0.73 -7.24
N LEU A 12 -11.47 0.32 -6.45
CA LEU A 12 -11.43 0.22 -4.99
C LEU A 12 -12.48 -0.75 -4.46
N GLU A 13 -13.65 -0.83 -5.10
CA GLU A 13 -14.76 -1.71 -4.70
C GLU A 13 -14.35 -3.17 -4.63
N ALA A 14 -13.45 -3.61 -5.52
CA ALA A 14 -12.94 -4.98 -5.54
C ALA A 14 -12.08 -5.33 -4.31
N TYR A 15 -11.51 -4.33 -3.63
CA TYR A 15 -10.59 -4.52 -2.50
C TYR A 15 -11.11 -3.95 -1.18
N LYS A 16 -12.11 -3.06 -1.22
CA LYS A 16 -12.52 -2.25 -0.06
C LYS A 16 -12.88 -3.11 1.14
N ALA A 17 -13.60 -4.21 0.94
CA ALA A 17 -13.99 -5.11 2.03
C ALA A 17 -12.76 -5.71 2.74
N ASN A 18 -11.73 -6.10 1.98
CA ASN A 18 -10.48 -6.59 2.56
C ASN A 18 -9.74 -5.49 3.31
N PHE A 19 -9.67 -4.28 2.73
CA PHE A 19 -9.02 -3.15 3.38
C PHE A 19 -9.74 -2.75 4.69
N ASP A 20 -11.08 -2.76 4.71
CA ASP A 20 -11.87 -2.46 5.91
C ASP A 20 -11.64 -3.48 7.03
N VAL A 21 -11.50 -4.76 6.69
CA VAL A 21 -11.13 -5.81 7.67
C VAL A 21 -9.74 -5.54 8.24
N LEU A 22 -8.77 -5.23 7.37
CA LEU A 22 -7.39 -4.94 7.81
C LEU A 22 -7.35 -3.69 8.70
N MET A 23 -8.01 -2.61 8.30
CA MET A 23 -8.09 -1.38 9.08
C MET A 23 -8.77 -1.60 10.43
N THR A 24 -9.85 -2.39 10.46
CA THR A 24 -10.59 -2.68 11.71
C THR A 24 -9.80 -3.58 12.66
N ALA A 25 -9.17 -4.63 12.13
CA ALA A 25 -8.48 -5.64 12.95
C ALA A 25 -7.12 -5.15 13.46
N PHE A 26 -6.36 -4.44 12.61
CA PHE A 26 -5.00 -4.00 12.93
C PHE A 26 -4.95 -2.54 13.38
N GLY A 27 -5.79 -1.67 12.84
CA GLY A 27 -5.72 -0.23 13.07
C GLY A 27 -4.61 0.44 12.25
N GLU A 28 -4.71 1.76 12.12
CA GLU A 28 -3.83 2.59 11.30
C GLU A 28 -2.34 2.51 11.67
N ASP A 29 -2.00 2.16 12.91
CA ASP A 29 -0.62 2.10 13.41
C ASP A 29 0.11 0.79 13.08
N ARG A 30 -0.59 -0.20 12.50
CA ARG A 30 -0.04 -1.55 12.25
C ARG A 30 -0.18 -2.03 10.80
N LEU A 31 -0.53 -1.13 9.89
CA LEU A 31 -0.60 -1.43 8.45
C LEU A 31 0.60 -0.81 7.73
N ILE A 32 1.16 -1.55 6.78
CA ILE A 32 2.26 -1.11 5.92
C ILE A 32 1.89 -1.44 4.47
N TRP A 33 1.91 -0.43 3.59
CA TRP A 33 1.77 -0.66 2.16
C TRP A 33 3.03 -1.32 1.58
N GLY A 34 2.85 -2.30 0.68
CA GLY A 34 3.93 -2.95 -0.05
C GLY A 34 3.45 -3.47 -1.40
N SER A 35 4.19 -3.17 -2.46
CA SER A 35 3.79 -3.42 -3.86
C SER A 35 3.90 -4.87 -4.32
N ASN A 36 4.69 -5.69 -3.61
CA ASN A 36 5.12 -7.01 -4.10
C ASN A 36 5.79 -6.98 -5.49
N TRP A 37 6.33 -5.82 -5.90
CA TRP A 37 7.07 -5.67 -7.15
C TRP A 37 8.41 -6.43 -7.05
N PRO A 38 8.87 -7.14 -8.11
CA PRO A 38 8.32 -7.17 -9.48
C PRO A 38 7.25 -8.25 -9.73
N VAL A 39 6.89 -9.08 -8.76
CA VAL A 39 5.91 -10.17 -8.95
C VAL A 39 4.54 -9.63 -9.34
N SER A 40 4.15 -8.46 -8.82
CA SER A 40 2.88 -7.84 -9.18
C SER A 40 2.76 -7.44 -10.65
N ASP A 41 3.86 -7.28 -11.41
CA ASP A 41 3.82 -6.98 -12.85
C ASP A 41 3.24 -8.14 -13.69
N LEU A 42 3.14 -9.35 -13.12
CA LEU A 42 2.54 -10.51 -13.79
C LEU A 42 1.05 -10.32 -14.09
N GLY A 43 0.35 -9.46 -13.34
CA GLY A 43 -1.09 -9.27 -13.50
C GLY A 43 -1.64 -7.93 -13.03
N GLY A 44 -0.84 -7.08 -12.38
CA GLY A 44 -1.25 -5.78 -11.88
C GLY A 44 -0.46 -4.65 -12.51
N ASP A 45 -1.03 -3.45 -12.45
CA ASP A 45 -0.34 -2.20 -12.78
C ASP A 45 0.19 -1.55 -11.49
N PHE A 46 1.47 -1.19 -11.47
CA PHE A 46 2.11 -0.62 -10.28
C PHE A 46 1.48 0.73 -9.87
N GLY A 47 1.19 1.59 -10.86
CA GLY A 47 0.54 2.88 -10.62
C GLY A 47 -0.84 2.70 -10.01
N LYS A 48 -1.63 1.78 -10.56
CA LYS A 48 -2.98 1.48 -10.08
C LYS A 48 -3.00 0.95 -8.66
N GLN A 49 -2.02 0.14 -8.28
CA GLN A 49 -1.89 -0.34 -6.89
C GLN A 49 -1.67 0.81 -5.90
N ILE A 50 -0.88 1.82 -6.28
CA ILE A 50 -0.69 3.03 -5.46
C ILE A 50 -1.99 3.83 -5.41
N GLU A 51 -2.63 4.08 -6.55
CA GLU A 51 -3.90 4.82 -6.61
C GLU A 51 -4.97 4.20 -5.72
N LEU A 52 -5.12 2.87 -5.72
CA LEU A 52 -6.09 2.16 -4.88
C LEU A 52 -5.83 2.37 -3.38
N ALA A 53 -4.56 2.35 -2.96
CA ALA A 53 -4.19 2.60 -1.57
C ALA A 53 -4.45 4.07 -1.18
N GLU A 54 -4.10 5.02 -2.04
CA GLU A 54 -4.36 6.45 -1.82
C GLU A 54 -5.86 6.76 -1.76
N GLU A 55 -6.64 6.18 -2.67
CA GLU A 55 -8.10 6.34 -2.72
C GLU A 55 -8.76 5.81 -1.44
N TYR A 56 -8.33 4.62 -0.99
CA TYR A 56 -8.81 4.04 0.26
C TYR A 56 -8.48 4.90 1.48
N LEU A 57 -7.26 5.44 1.54
CA LEU A 57 -6.75 6.18 2.70
C LEU A 57 -7.22 7.64 2.75
N LYS A 58 -7.66 8.20 1.61
CA LYS A 58 -8.11 9.60 1.50
C LYS A 58 -9.11 10.05 2.58
N PRO A 59 -10.16 9.27 2.91
CA PRO A 59 -11.14 9.67 3.94
C PRO A 59 -10.57 9.71 5.36
N PHE A 60 -9.49 8.97 5.64
CA PHE A 60 -8.82 8.93 6.95
C PHE A 60 -7.86 10.12 7.17
N GLY A 61 -7.56 10.86 6.10
CA GLY A 61 -6.73 12.05 6.13
C GLY A 61 -5.21 11.77 6.09
N PRO A 62 -4.40 12.83 5.91
CA PRO A 62 -2.98 12.70 5.57
C PRO A 62 -2.15 12.02 6.67
N LYS A 63 -2.50 12.21 7.94
CA LYS A 63 -1.79 11.57 9.05
C LYS A 63 -1.89 10.05 9.00
N VAL A 64 -3.08 9.52 8.76
CA VAL A 64 -3.33 8.07 8.67
C VAL A 64 -2.71 7.51 7.40
N ARG A 65 -2.88 8.22 6.27
CA ARG A 65 -2.25 7.87 5.00
C ARG A 65 -0.74 7.72 5.16
N ASP A 66 -0.08 8.68 5.80
CA ASP A 66 1.38 8.67 5.96
C ASP A 66 1.87 7.53 6.86
N LYS A 67 1.12 7.19 7.92
CA LYS A 67 1.41 6.00 8.74
C LYS A 67 1.44 4.74 7.87
N VAL A 68 0.36 4.49 7.12
CA VAL A 68 0.21 3.28 6.32
C VAL A 68 1.19 3.22 5.14
N MET A 69 1.40 4.36 4.47
CA MET A 69 2.21 4.41 3.25
C MET A 69 3.72 4.42 3.52
N PHE A 70 4.20 4.87 4.69
CA PHE A 70 5.63 4.81 5.02
C PHE A 70 5.98 4.86 6.50
N GLY A 71 5.21 5.55 7.35
CA GLY A 71 5.57 5.84 8.74
C GLY A 71 5.76 4.56 9.56
N ASN A 72 4.78 3.66 9.48
CA ASN A 72 4.80 2.39 10.19
C ASN A 72 5.97 1.50 9.71
N ALA A 73 6.30 1.52 8.42
CA ALA A 73 7.44 0.77 7.89
C ALA A 73 8.76 1.29 8.45
N ARG A 74 8.96 2.61 8.48
CA ARG A 74 10.15 3.25 9.05
C ARG A 74 10.34 2.82 10.51
N ASP A 75 9.26 2.85 11.28
CA ASP A 75 9.30 2.59 12.72
C ASP A 75 9.45 1.09 13.01
N PHE A 76 8.73 0.22 12.28
CA PHE A 76 8.80 -1.24 12.43
C PHE A 76 10.16 -1.81 12.00
N TYR A 77 10.65 -1.45 10.81
CA TYR A 77 11.93 -1.97 10.28
C TYR A 77 13.15 -1.25 10.86
N ARG A 78 12.95 -0.24 11.72
CA ARG A 78 14.01 0.56 12.36
C ARG A 78 15.02 1.06 11.34
N ARG A 79 14.53 1.57 10.21
CA ARG A 79 15.40 2.09 9.15
C ARG A 79 16.11 3.33 9.70
N LYS A 80 17.38 3.17 10.10
CA LYS A 80 18.25 4.31 10.36
C LYS A 80 18.37 5.08 9.05
N PRO A 81 18.02 6.37 9.01
CA PRO A 81 18.39 7.20 7.87
C PRO A 81 19.90 7.06 7.68
N PRO A 82 20.41 6.97 6.43
CA PRO A 82 21.84 7.13 6.21
C PRO A 82 22.29 8.39 6.94
N ALA A 83 23.41 8.31 7.66
CA ALA A 83 24.00 9.51 8.21
C ALA A 83 24.29 10.45 7.04
N HIS A 84 23.43 11.43 6.81
CA HIS A 84 23.79 12.57 5.99
C HIS A 84 24.84 13.32 6.79
N THR A 85 26.12 13.01 6.56
CA THR A 85 27.17 14.00 6.73
C THR A 85 26.77 15.14 5.81
N ALA A 86 26.25 16.22 6.40
CA ALA A 86 26.16 17.50 5.73
C ALA A 86 27.52 17.76 5.06
N ARG A 87 27.51 17.88 3.74
CA ARG A 87 28.58 18.58 3.04
C ARG A 87 28.25 20.05 3.05
#